data_AF-A0A9D9Z6X0-F1
#
_entry.id   AF-A0A9D9Z6X0-F1
#
_cell.length_a   1.000
_cell.length_b   1.000
_cell.length_c   1.000
_cell.angle_alpha   90.00
_cell.angle_beta   90.00
_cell.angle_gamma   90.00
#
_symmetry.space_group_name_H-M   'P 1'
#
loop_
_entity.id
_entity.type
_entity.pdbx_description
1 polymer ?
#
loop_
_entity_poly.entity_id
_entity_poly.type
_entity_poly.pdbx_seq_one_letter_code
_entity_poly.pdbx_strand_id
1 'polypeptide(L)'
;MAAHEAVPNDQGASLYVTRIRSRSAAFTDIVYEADEPLVALLEQVWGYLRWQQMIRVTARIGSPDRRPMLANFYVTRRYARLAQMFAMNFSTELDQDYSDIVTVAVPEWHQRKIIVLPRQRVTYILGSDYYGEAKMATLRMVMHLGRETMDALGLHAGSKIIRVNTPRGLEEKGVLIFGLSGTGKTTITTADHDLEAPEGVEVLQDDINILLSNGSALGSEANFYIKTDNVTKQPALLWAARDRKALIENCWVDDDDHINFDDHALTTNGRAVVPREAIPNTSDRIDLDKVDCLLFNMRRYDTPPIGRLVSPEQAAAYFMLGESTITSADDPSRVGQAKRVVGFDPFVIDNPHINGNRLLRILRDNPGIRCYLLNTGRVGGKDGANITVEATTTAVREAMRETLEWRYDDILGYEIPSSLPVPQGEDLDPYRWYSREEYASMIGDLRRERREYLQQFKGLAPEIVDGV
;
A
#
# COMPACT_ATOMS: atom_id res chain seq x y z
N MET A 1 26.63 -12.88 7.93
CA MET A 1 26.30 -12.75 9.38
C MET A 1 24.99 -13.44 9.75
N ALA A 2 23.95 -13.40 8.91
CA ALA A 2 22.63 -13.97 9.21
C ALA A 2 22.45 -15.48 8.91
N ALA A 3 23.42 -16.13 8.26
CA ALA A 3 23.28 -17.51 7.77
C ALA A 3 22.94 -18.55 8.86
N HIS A 4 23.32 -18.29 10.12
CA HIS A 4 23.04 -19.18 11.25
C HIS A 4 21.55 -19.23 11.66
N GLU A 5 20.73 -18.28 11.19
CA GLU A 5 19.29 -18.22 11.45
C GLU A 5 18.46 -18.71 10.25
N ALA A 6 19.10 -18.99 9.12
CA ALA A 6 18.41 -19.35 7.89
C ALA A 6 17.90 -20.80 7.95
N VAL A 7 16.68 -21.01 7.48
CA VAL A 7 16.10 -22.34 7.31
C VAL A 7 16.65 -22.94 6.00
N PRO A 8 17.25 -24.14 6.03
CA PRO A 8 17.67 -24.86 4.83
C PRO A 8 16.51 -25.02 3.85
N ASN A 9 16.81 -24.92 2.55
CA ASN A 9 15.86 -25.13 1.47
C ASN A 9 16.61 -25.43 0.16
N ASP A 10 15.94 -26.09 -0.77
CA ASP A 10 16.45 -26.52 -2.08
C ASP A 10 16.71 -25.35 -3.06
N GLN A 11 16.03 -24.22 -2.86
CA GLN A 11 16.15 -23.02 -3.70
C GLN A 11 17.43 -22.22 -3.41
N GLY A 12 18.02 -22.40 -2.22
CA GLY A 12 19.17 -21.61 -1.75
C GLY A 12 18.80 -20.15 -1.41
N ALA A 13 17.51 -19.84 -1.27
CA ALA A 13 17.04 -18.54 -0.83
C ALA A 13 17.25 -18.39 0.69
N SER A 14 17.39 -17.15 1.16
CA SER A 14 17.46 -16.92 2.61
C SER A 14 16.05 -16.90 3.19
N LEU A 15 15.67 -17.96 3.90
CA LEU A 15 14.38 -18.07 4.58
C LEU A 15 14.56 -17.96 6.10
N TYR A 16 13.74 -17.16 6.76
CA TYR A 16 13.76 -16.98 8.21
C TYR A 16 12.37 -17.20 8.82
N VAL A 17 12.32 -17.76 10.03
CA VAL A 17 11.09 -17.87 10.82
C VAL A 17 11.18 -16.91 12.00
N THR A 18 10.19 -16.03 12.13
CA THR A 18 10.17 -15.00 13.16
C THR A 18 9.27 -15.42 14.33
N ARG A 19 9.59 -14.91 15.53
CA ARG A 19 8.74 -15.06 16.71
C ARG A 19 7.46 -14.25 16.55
N ILE A 20 7.57 -13.04 16.03
CA ILE A 20 6.45 -12.16 15.71
C ILE A 20 6.21 -12.20 14.20
N ARG A 21 5.01 -12.58 13.77
CA ARG A 21 4.72 -12.85 12.33
C ARG A 21 3.88 -11.76 11.65
N SER A 22 3.60 -10.67 12.36
CA SER A 22 2.79 -9.55 11.87
C SER A 22 3.10 -8.28 12.66
N ARG A 23 2.55 -7.15 12.19
CA ARG A 23 2.70 -5.85 12.87
C ARG A 23 2.08 -5.86 14.27
N SER A 24 2.67 -5.09 15.16
CA SER A 24 2.32 -4.96 16.57
C SER A 24 1.50 -3.69 16.79
N ALA A 25 0.43 -3.50 16.01
CA ALA A 25 -0.35 -2.26 16.00
C ALA A 25 -0.90 -1.91 17.40
N ALA A 26 -1.40 -2.90 18.14
CA ALA A 26 -1.88 -2.73 19.51
C ALA A 26 -0.77 -2.39 20.54
N PHE A 27 0.50 -2.51 20.15
CA PHE A 27 1.68 -2.22 20.97
C PHE A 27 2.45 -1.00 20.44
N THR A 28 1.85 -0.23 19.52
CA THR A 28 2.48 0.94 18.89
C THR A 28 1.96 2.22 19.53
N ASP A 29 2.87 2.99 20.14
CA ASP A 29 2.61 4.30 20.72
C ASP A 29 3.23 5.40 19.85
N ILE A 30 2.43 6.39 19.49
CA ILE A 30 2.91 7.63 18.83
C ILE A 30 3.01 8.71 19.90
N VAL A 31 4.23 9.14 20.20
CA VAL A 31 4.53 10.00 21.35
C VAL A 31 5.17 11.30 20.87
N TYR A 32 4.46 12.41 21.06
CA TYR A 32 4.97 13.75 20.73
C TYR A 32 5.75 14.38 21.89
N GLU A 33 5.47 13.96 23.13
CA GLU A 33 6.12 14.41 24.37
C GLU A 33 6.34 13.20 25.27
N ALA A 34 7.59 12.93 25.61
CA ALA A 34 7.94 11.77 26.42
C ALA A 34 7.62 12.03 27.90
N ASP A 35 6.85 11.12 28.50
CA ASP A 35 6.58 11.11 29.93
C ASP A 35 7.71 10.41 30.71
N GLU A 36 7.69 10.56 32.04
CA GLU A 36 8.70 9.97 32.92
C GLU A 36 8.81 8.44 32.77
N PRO A 37 7.70 7.66 32.68
CA PRO A 37 7.79 6.22 32.40
C PRO A 37 8.49 5.88 31.09
N LEU A 38 8.21 6.61 30.00
CA LEU A 38 8.87 6.38 28.72
C LEU A 38 10.36 6.71 28.79
N VAL A 39 10.73 7.83 29.41
CA VAL A 39 12.14 8.19 29.59
C VAL A 39 12.89 7.11 30.36
N ALA A 40 12.34 6.64 31.48
CA ALA A 40 12.94 5.56 32.27
C ALA A 40 13.07 4.24 31.49
N LEU A 41 12.10 3.90 30.65
CA LEU A 41 12.19 2.75 29.76
C LEU A 41 13.33 2.93 28.74
N LEU A 42 13.42 4.10 28.10
CA LEU A 42 14.47 4.37 27.12
C LEU A 42 15.86 4.35 27.77
N GLU A 43 16.02 4.87 28.99
CA GLU A 43 17.28 4.77 29.74
C GLU A 43 17.71 3.33 29.99
N GLN A 44 16.77 2.44 30.33
CA GLN A 44 17.05 1.01 30.48
C GLN A 44 17.46 0.36 29.15
N VAL A 45 16.76 0.67 28.07
CA VAL A 45 17.09 0.17 26.72
C VAL A 45 18.50 0.63 26.33
N TRP A 46 18.82 1.91 26.51
CA TRP A 46 20.16 2.44 26.22
C TRP A 46 21.22 1.83 27.13
N GLY A 47 20.92 1.63 28.42
CA GLY A 47 21.80 0.94 29.36
C GLY A 47 22.16 -0.47 28.91
N TYR A 48 21.18 -1.21 28.37
CA TYR A 48 21.40 -2.53 27.77
C TYR A 48 22.23 -2.45 26.47
N LEU A 49 21.86 -1.54 25.55
CA LEU A 49 22.50 -1.40 24.24
C LEU A 49 23.98 -1.01 24.30
N ARG A 50 24.43 -0.29 25.36
CA ARG A 50 25.84 0.05 25.58
C ARG A 50 26.77 -1.17 25.58
N TRP A 51 26.25 -2.35 25.91
CA TRP A 51 27.01 -3.59 26.01
C TRP A 51 26.76 -4.54 24.85
N GLN A 52 25.96 -4.14 23.85
CA GLN A 52 25.66 -4.96 22.69
C GLN A 52 26.51 -4.54 21.48
N GLN A 53 26.85 -5.53 20.65
CA GLN A 53 27.31 -5.23 19.29
C GLN A 53 26.10 -4.88 18.43
N MET A 54 26.15 -3.73 17.78
CA MET A 54 25.09 -3.24 16.90
C MET A 54 25.53 -3.28 15.44
N ILE A 55 24.57 -3.49 14.56
CA ILE A 55 24.72 -3.29 13.11
C ILE A 55 23.96 -2.01 12.77
N ARG A 56 24.63 -1.09 12.07
CA ARG A 56 24.01 0.07 11.43
C ARG A 56 23.91 -0.19 9.94
N VAL A 57 22.73 0.02 9.38
CA VAL A 57 22.52 0.14 7.93
C VAL A 57 22.03 1.55 7.65
N THR A 58 22.76 2.27 6.82
CA THR A 58 22.32 3.57 6.31
C THR A 58 21.71 3.37 4.93
N ALA A 59 20.49 3.85 4.76
CA ALA A 59 19.73 3.68 3.54
C ALA A 59 19.24 5.03 3.00
N ARG A 60 19.32 5.19 1.69
CA ARG A 60 18.65 6.22 0.92
C ARG A 60 17.22 5.80 0.61
N ILE A 61 16.28 6.68 0.95
CA ILE A 61 14.87 6.57 0.64
C ILE A 61 14.54 7.53 -0.49
N GLY A 62 14.00 7.00 -1.59
CA GLY A 62 13.71 7.78 -2.80
C GLY A 62 14.91 7.93 -3.73
N SER A 63 14.69 8.46 -4.94
CA SER A 63 15.69 8.54 -6.02
C SER A 63 16.84 9.52 -5.70
N PRO A 64 18.10 9.27 -6.12
CA PRO A 64 19.23 10.12 -5.72
C PRO A 64 19.14 11.54 -6.30
N ASP A 65 18.44 11.72 -7.40
CA ASP A 65 18.23 12.97 -8.15
C ASP A 65 17.07 13.83 -7.62
N ARG A 66 16.28 13.33 -6.65
CA ARG A 66 15.07 13.99 -6.12
C ARG A 66 15.12 14.32 -4.63
N ARG A 67 16.31 14.70 -4.11
CA ARG A 67 16.56 15.02 -2.67
C ARG A 67 16.06 13.89 -1.75
N PRO A 68 16.71 12.72 -1.80
CA PRO A 68 16.28 11.59 -0.99
C PRO A 68 16.47 11.86 0.50
N MET A 69 15.74 11.11 1.33
CA MET A 69 15.97 11.08 2.77
C MET A 69 16.98 9.99 3.11
N LEU A 70 17.78 10.19 4.16
CA LEU A 70 18.66 9.18 4.72
C LEU A 70 18.06 8.58 5.99
N ALA A 71 17.97 7.26 6.05
CA ALA A 71 17.47 6.51 7.18
C ALA A 71 18.57 5.61 7.76
N ASN A 72 18.82 5.74 9.05
CA ASN A 72 19.67 4.83 9.81
C ASN A 72 18.82 3.78 10.52
N PHE A 73 19.09 2.50 10.22
CA PHE A 73 18.53 1.37 10.95
C PHE A 73 19.61 0.72 11.81
N TYR A 74 19.37 0.69 13.12
CA TYR A 74 20.22 0.04 14.11
C TYR A 74 19.53 -1.23 14.62
N VAL A 75 20.27 -2.34 14.66
CA VAL A 75 19.77 -3.59 15.23
C VAL A 75 20.90 -4.33 15.94
N THR A 76 20.58 -5.07 16.99
CA THR A 76 21.56 -5.93 17.67
C THR A 76 22.11 -6.99 16.70
N ARG A 77 23.41 -7.27 16.78
CA ARG A 77 24.12 -8.19 15.85
C ARG A 77 23.48 -9.57 15.74
N ARG A 78 22.82 -10.03 16.81
CA ARG A 78 22.10 -11.30 16.86
C ARG A 78 21.00 -11.39 15.79
N TYR A 79 20.41 -10.26 15.41
CA TYR A 79 19.34 -10.19 14.41
C TYR A 79 19.83 -9.58 13.09
N ALA A 80 21.03 -9.97 12.65
CA ALA A 80 21.67 -9.48 11.43
C ALA A 80 20.80 -9.66 10.16
N ARG A 81 19.86 -10.62 10.16
CA ARG A 81 18.88 -10.79 9.07
C ARG A 81 18.04 -9.54 8.84
N LEU A 82 17.65 -8.81 9.90
CA LEU A 82 16.84 -7.60 9.76
C LEU A 82 17.63 -6.49 9.08
N ALA A 83 18.92 -6.38 9.41
CA ALA A 83 19.83 -5.46 8.72
C ALA A 83 19.98 -5.84 7.24
N GLN A 84 20.11 -7.14 6.92
CA GLN A 84 20.18 -7.63 5.55
C GLN A 84 18.90 -7.31 4.77
N MET A 85 17.72 -7.56 5.36
CA MET A 85 16.43 -7.25 4.75
C MET A 85 16.26 -5.75 4.53
N PHE A 86 16.63 -4.92 5.51
CA PHE A 86 16.59 -3.46 5.38
C PHE A 86 17.53 -2.96 4.26
N ALA A 87 18.75 -3.48 4.22
CA ALA A 87 19.74 -3.17 3.19
C ALA A 87 19.31 -3.62 1.79
N MET A 88 18.49 -4.66 1.67
CA MET A 88 17.95 -5.10 0.39
C MET A 88 16.72 -4.28 -0.02
N ASN A 89 15.81 -3.96 0.91
CA ASN A 89 14.57 -3.26 0.61
C ASN A 89 14.82 -1.81 0.16
N PHE A 90 15.88 -1.18 0.67
CA PHE A 90 16.26 0.20 0.37
C PHE A 90 17.63 0.28 -0.29
N SER A 91 17.96 1.40 -0.93
CA SER A 91 19.30 1.62 -1.47
C SER A 91 20.26 1.93 -0.33
N THR A 92 21.33 1.15 -0.14
CA THR A 92 22.31 1.43 0.92
C THR A 92 23.28 2.53 0.52
N GLU A 93 23.67 3.37 1.48
CA GLU A 93 24.68 4.41 1.32
C GLU A 93 25.80 4.14 2.34
N LEU A 94 27.05 4.12 1.85
CA LEU A 94 28.23 3.92 2.70
C LEU A 94 28.74 5.27 3.22
N ASP A 95 29.44 5.22 4.37
CA ASP A 95 30.20 6.35 4.93
C ASP A 95 29.40 7.63 5.19
N GLN A 96 28.13 7.49 5.57
CA GLN A 96 27.28 8.60 6.02
C GLN A 96 27.24 8.68 7.55
N ASP A 97 27.56 9.85 8.10
CA ASP A 97 27.44 10.15 9.53
C ASP A 97 26.09 10.78 9.91
N TYR A 98 25.37 11.31 8.92
CA TYR A 98 24.07 11.96 9.08
C TYR A 98 22.92 11.07 8.60
N SER A 99 21.76 11.19 9.26
CA SER A 99 20.48 10.63 8.80
C SER A 99 19.31 11.52 9.20
N ASP A 100 18.31 11.61 8.34
CA ASP A 100 17.04 12.27 8.64
C ASP A 100 16.16 11.46 9.59
N ILE A 101 16.24 10.14 9.51
CA ILE A 101 15.38 9.19 10.22
C ILE A 101 16.25 8.16 10.96
N VAL A 102 15.88 7.83 12.19
CA VAL A 102 16.55 6.78 12.96
C VAL A 102 15.54 5.73 13.41
N THR A 103 15.83 4.46 13.15
CA THR A 103 15.09 3.33 13.69
C THR A 103 16.04 2.45 14.50
N VAL A 104 15.67 2.13 15.74
CA VAL A 104 16.44 1.26 16.64
C VAL A 104 15.61 0.03 16.98
N ALA A 105 16.04 -1.15 16.53
CA ALA A 105 15.41 -2.42 16.83
C ALA A 105 16.19 -3.22 17.88
N VAL A 106 15.47 -3.69 18.90
CA VAL A 106 15.95 -4.58 19.96
C VAL A 106 14.99 -5.77 20.06
N PRO A 107 15.03 -6.72 19.09
CA PRO A 107 14.04 -7.79 19.01
C PRO A 107 14.03 -8.73 20.22
N GLU A 108 15.18 -8.88 20.90
CA GLU A 108 15.33 -9.67 22.12
C GLU A 108 14.78 -9.00 23.37
N TRP A 109 14.35 -7.74 23.30
CA TRP A 109 13.75 -7.06 24.45
C TRP A 109 12.53 -7.83 24.95
N HIS A 110 12.41 -7.94 26.27
CA HIS A 110 11.42 -8.82 26.92
C HIS A 110 9.97 -8.33 26.70
N GLN A 111 9.77 -7.02 26.59
CA GLN A 111 8.47 -6.43 26.33
C GLN A 111 8.32 -6.05 24.86
N ARG A 112 7.19 -6.44 24.25
CA ARG A 112 6.83 -5.95 22.92
C ARG A 112 6.28 -4.54 23.00
N LYS A 113 6.97 -3.58 22.37
CA LYS A 113 6.54 -2.18 22.32
C LYS A 113 7.19 -1.46 21.14
N ILE A 114 6.40 -0.74 20.34
CA ILE A 114 6.87 0.10 19.25
C ILE A 114 6.63 1.56 19.64
N ILE A 115 7.68 2.35 19.73
CA ILE A 115 7.62 3.74 20.20
C ILE A 115 8.02 4.63 19.03
N VAL A 116 7.08 5.42 18.53
CA VAL A 116 7.31 6.39 17.45
C VAL A 116 7.43 7.78 18.07
N LEU A 117 8.53 8.47 17.82
CA LEU A 117 8.81 9.83 18.28
C LEU A 117 8.91 10.77 17.06
N PRO A 118 7.78 11.32 16.55
CA PRO A 118 7.77 12.06 15.29
C PRO A 118 8.66 13.31 15.30
N ARG A 119 8.63 14.08 16.42
CA ARG A 119 9.45 15.29 16.57
C ARG A 119 10.95 15.00 16.51
N GLN A 120 11.38 13.90 17.11
CA GLN A 120 12.78 13.47 17.16
C GLN A 120 13.17 12.65 15.93
N ARG A 121 12.21 12.24 15.09
CA ARG A 121 12.42 11.39 13.92
C ARG A 121 13.01 10.03 14.26
N VAL A 122 12.69 9.53 15.45
CA VAL A 122 13.19 8.25 15.98
C VAL A 122 12.06 7.26 16.19
N THR A 123 12.27 6.00 15.82
CA THR A 123 11.39 4.89 16.21
C THR A 123 12.18 3.81 16.95
N TYR A 124 11.68 3.35 18.09
CA TYR A 124 12.20 2.17 18.80
C TYR A 124 11.28 0.97 18.57
N ILE A 125 11.84 -0.17 18.19
CA ILE A 125 11.15 -1.44 17.98
C ILE A 125 11.67 -2.41 19.05
N LEU A 126 10.88 -2.64 20.10
CA LEU A 126 11.25 -3.53 21.20
C LEU A 126 10.44 -4.83 21.13
N GLY A 127 11.11 -5.98 21.28
CA GLY A 127 10.46 -7.28 21.43
C GLY A 127 9.80 -7.84 20.16
N SER A 128 10.06 -7.26 18.99
CA SER A 128 9.60 -7.77 17.69
C SER A 128 10.79 -8.03 16.77
N ASP A 129 10.82 -9.21 16.18
CA ASP A 129 11.79 -9.64 15.17
C ASP A 129 11.17 -9.74 13.77
N TYR A 130 10.00 -9.13 13.58
CA TYR A 130 9.31 -9.04 12.29
C TYR A 130 9.88 -7.89 11.45
N TYR A 131 10.43 -8.16 10.27
CA TYR A 131 11.02 -7.11 9.42
C TYR A 131 10.02 -6.01 9.02
N GLY A 132 8.74 -6.36 8.87
CA GLY A 132 7.70 -5.39 8.55
C GLY A 132 7.60 -4.21 9.55
N GLU A 133 8.06 -4.37 10.79
CA GLU A 133 8.16 -3.24 11.74
C GLU A 133 9.24 -2.25 11.33
N ALA A 134 10.42 -2.72 10.89
CA ALA A 134 11.54 -1.88 10.50
C ALA A 134 11.24 -1.10 9.20
N LYS A 135 10.66 -1.77 8.20
CA LYS A 135 10.17 -1.14 6.96
C LYS A 135 9.18 -0.03 7.31
N MET A 136 8.13 -0.36 8.06
CA MET A 136 7.05 0.60 8.31
C MET A 136 7.40 1.70 9.29
N ALA A 137 8.29 1.46 10.26
CA ALA A 137 8.84 2.51 11.11
C ALA A 137 9.51 3.61 10.27
N THR A 138 10.32 3.20 9.29
CA THR A 138 11.02 4.11 8.40
C THR A 138 10.05 4.82 7.47
N LEU A 139 9.22 4.09 6.72
CA LEU A 139 8.32 4.68 5.73
C LEU A 139 7.23 5.57 6.35
N ARG A 140 6.74 5.26 7.54
CA ARG A 140 5.87 6.15 8.31
C ARG A 140 6.52 7.51 8.56
N MET A 141 7.79 7.51 8.96
CA MET A 141 8.52 8.75 9.19
C MET A 141 8.80 9.51 7.89
N VAL A 142 9.07 8.79 6.79
CA VAL A 142 9.21 9.39 5.45
C VAL A 142 7.93 10.13 5.06
N MET A 143 6.77 9.50 5.23
CA MET A 143 5.48 10.14 4.94
C MET A 143 5.24 11.38 5.81
N HIS A 144 5.53 11.28 7.11
CA HIS A 144 5.44 12.42 8.04
C HIS A 144 6.37 13.58 7.62
N LEU A 145 7.64 13.29 7.35
CA LEU A 145 8.62 14.31 6.94
C LEU A 145 8.33 14.90 5.57
N GLY A 146 7.86 14.09 4.61
CA GLY A 146 7.45 14.59 3.29
C GLY A 146 6.33 15.63 3.44
N ARG A 147 5.40 15.39 4.35
CA ARG A 147 4.35 16.35 4.68
C ARG A 147 4.90 17.64 5.30
N GLU A 148 5.77 17.52 6.30
CA GLU A 148 6.32 18.66 7.05
C GLU A 148 7.30 19.51 6.23
N THR A 149 8.07 18.90 5.32
CA THR A 149 9.24 19.54 4.72
C THR A 149 9.16 19.70 3.20
N MET A 150 8.29 18.96 2.52
CA MET A 150 8.21 18.94 1.06
C MET A 150 6.86 19.42 0.49
N ASP A 151 5.94 19.89 1.34
CA ASP A 151 4.55 20.19 0.96
C ASP A 151 3.88 19.00 0.24
N ALA A 152 4.19 17.78 0.69
CA ALA A 152 3.79 16.53 0.04
C ALA A 152 2.72 15.77 0.83
N LEU A 153 2.16 14.72 0.23
CA LEU A 153 1.26 13.77 0.86
C LEU A 153 1.84 12.36 0.75
N GLY A 154 2.06 11.70 1.90
CA GLY A 154 2.42 10.29 1.92
C GLY A 154 1.23 9.40 1.56
N LEU A 155 1.45 8.41 0.70
CA LEU A 155 0.42 7.53 0.17
C LEU A 155 0.85 6.07 0.27
N HIS A 156 -0.01 5.25 0.88
CA HIS A 156 0.07 3.80 0.80
C HIS A 156 -0.63 3.31 -0.48
N ALA A 157 0.08 3.46 -1.59
CA ALA A 157 -0.38 3.14 -2.93
C ALA A 157 0.75 2.49 -3.74
N GLY A 158 0.40 1.54 -4.61
CA GLY A 158 1.30 1.12 -5.69
C GLY A 158 1.38 2.20 -6.76
N SER A 159 2.45 2.21 -7.56
CA SER A 159 2.61 3.12 -8.69
C SER A 159 3.12 2.41 -9.93
N LYS A 160 2.59 2.83 -11.08
CA LYS A 160 2.97 2.31 -12.40
C LYS A 160 2.77 3.36 -13.48
N ILE A 161 3.45 3.17 -14.61
CA ILE A 161 3.18 3.88 -15.87
C ILE A 161 2.44 2.91 -16.79
N ILE A 162 1.37 3.40 -17.42
CA ILE A 162 0.64 2.68 -18.44
C ILE A 162 0.80 3.45 -19.75
N ARG A 163 1.48 2.84 -20.73
CA ARG A 163 1.65 3.38 -22.08
C ARG A 163 0.54 2.84 -22.96
N VAL A 164 -0.34 3.70 -23.47
CA VAL A 164 -1.56 3.30 -24.20
C VAL A 164 -1.82 4.21 -25.40
N ASN A 165 -2.47 3.65 -26.42
CA ASN A 165 -2.99 4.43 -27.54
C ASN A 165 -4.29 5.10 -27.10
N THR A 166 -4.30 6.43 -27.15
CA THR A 166 -5.49 7.26 -26.96
C THR A 166 -5.93 7.83 -28.32
N PRO A 167 -7.09 8.50 -28.41
CA PRO A 167 -7.47 9.27 -29.59
C PRO A 167 -6.45 10.35 -30.01
N ARG A 168 -5.48 10.69 -29.14
CA ARG A 168 -4.42 11.68 -29.39
C ARG A 168 -3.07 11.05 -29.75
N GLY A 169 -2.98 9.72 -29.77
CA GLY A 169 -1.75 8.97 -30.03
C GLY A 169 -1.27 8.17 -28.83
N LEU A 170 -0.03 7.68 -28.90
CA LEU A 170 0.59 6.92 -27.82
C LEU A 170 0.97 7.85 -26.66
N GLU A 171 0.38 7.63 -25.49
CA GLU A 171 0.61 8.43 -24.28
C GLU A 171 1.07 7.54 -23.11
N GLU A 172 1.86 8.11 -22.21
CA GLU A 172 2.18 7.52 -20.91
C GLU A 172 1.29 8.14 -19.83
N LYS A 173 0.66 7.29 -19.02
CA LYS A 173 -0.19 7.69 -17.90
C LYS A 173 0.42 7.21 -16.59
N GLY A 174 0.75 8.13 -15.69
CA GLY A 174 1.19 7.79 -14.34
C GLY A 174 0.01 7.45 -13.44
N VAL A 175 0.02 6.26 -12.83
CA VAL A 175 -1.12 5.74 -12.06
C VAL A 175 -0.70 5.42 -10.64
N LEU A 176 -1.45 5.95 -9.66
CA LEU A 176 -1.35 5.57 -8.25
C LEU A 176 -2.54 4.68 -7.86
N ILE A 177 -2.26 3.55 -7.22
CA ILE A 177 -3.23 2.49 -6.95
C ILE A 177 -3.34 2.28 -5.44
N PHE A 178 -4.44 2.74 -4.87
CA PHE A 178 -4.78 2.59 -3.47
C PHE A 178 -5.56 1.31 -3.25
N GLY A 179 -5.49 0.76 -2.04
CA GLY A 179 -6.35 -0.33 -1.63
C GLY A 179 -5.94 -0.91 -0.28
N LEU A 180 -6.92 -1.40 0.47
CA LEU A 180 -6.63 -2.13 1.71
C LEU A 180 -6.05 -3.51 1.39
N SER A 181 -5.45 -4.13 2.40
CA SER A 181 -5.03 -5.54 2.34
C SER A 181 -6.18 -6.42 1.80
N GLY A 182 -5.86 -7.31 0.85
CA GLY A 182 -6.83 -8.23 0.25
C GLY A 182 -7.77 -7.60 -0.80
N THR A 183 -7.65 -6.32 -1.15
CA THR A 183 -8.42 -5.71 -2.25
C THR A 183 -7.81 -5.97 -3.63
N GLY A 184 -6.56 -6.44 -3.71
CA GLY A 184 -5.87 -6.67 -4.99
C GLY A 184 -5.00 -5.50 -5.48
N LYS A 185 -4.64 -4.55 -4.59
CA LYS A 185 -3.69 -3.44 -4.86
C LYS A 185 -2.45 -3.93 -5.63
N THR A 186 -1.73 -4.91 -5.07
CA THR A 186 -0.50 -5.44 -5.70
C THR A 186 -0.80 -6.10 -7.04
N THR A 187 -1.87 -6.89 -7.14
CA THR A 187 -2.27 -7.56 -8.39
C THR A 187 -2.50 -6.57 -9.53
N ILE A 188 -3.22 -5.46 -9.28
CA ILE A 188 -3.45 -4.42 -10.28
C ILE A 188 -2.16 -3.64 -10.59
N THR A 189 -1.35 -3.39 -9.55
CA THR A 189 -0.06 -2.71 -9.70
C THR A 189 0.85 -3.48 -10.65
N THR A 190 0.93 -4.80 -10.52
CA THR A 190 1.79 -5.67 -11.34
C THR A 190 1.14 -6.20 -12.62
N ALA A 191 -0.15 -5.93 -12.86
CA ALA A 191 -0.83 -6.40 -14.08
C ALA A 191 -0.24 -5.74 -15.34
N ASP A 192 -0.12 -6.48 -16.43
CA ASP A 192 0.22 -5.95 -17.76
C ASP A 192 -1.00 -5.39 -18.52
N HIS A 193 -2.21 -5.69 -18.03
CA HIS A 193 -3.50 -5.32 -18.62
C HIS A 193 -3.73 -5.87 -20.03
N ASP A 194 -3.09 -7.00 -20.37
CA ASP A 194 -3.09 -7.58 -21.72
C ASP A 194 -2.70 -6.54 -22.80
N LEU A 195 -1.79 -5.63 -22.47
CA LEU A 195 -1.26 -4.64 -23.42
C LEU A 195 -0.13 -5.24 -24.24
N GLU A 196 -0.15 -4.96 -25.54
CA GLU A 196 0.88 -5.40 -26.49
C GLU A 196 1.62 -4.18 -27.08
N ALA A 197 2.88 -4.37 -27.48
CA ALA A 197 3.69 -3.30 -28.04
C ALA A 197 3.00 -2.63 -29.25
N PRO A 198 3.05 -1.28 -29.38
CA PRO A 198 3.88 -0.33 -28.61
C PRO A 198 3.30 0.11 -27.26
N GLU A 199 2.12 -0.39 -26.87
CA GLU A 199 1.55 -0.19 -25.54
C GLU A 199 2.29 -1.07 -24.52
N GLY A 200 2.11 -0.79 -23.23
CA GLY A 200 2.75 -1.58 -22.18
C GLY A 200 2.67 -0.96 -20.80
N VAL A 201 3.34 -1.60 -19.85
CA VAL A 201 3.35 -1.21 -18.45
C VAL A 201 4.79 -1.08 -17.97
N GLU A 202 5.01 -0.13 -17.06
CA GLU A 202 6.20 -0.10 -16.20
C GLU A 202 5.75 -0.03 -14.73
N VAL A 203 6.18 -0.95 -13.88
CA VAL A 203 5.88 -0.99 -12.44
C VAL A 203 6.96 -0.25 -11.66
N LEU A 204 6.57 0.71 -10.82
CA LEU A 204 7.51 1.59 -10.11
C LEU A 204 7.57 1.29 -8.61
N GLN A 205 6.43 1.25 -7.91
CA GLN A 205 6.36 0.95 -6.47
C GLN A 205 5.18 0.02 -6.18
N ASP A 206 5.29 -0.85 -5.19
CA ASP A 206 4.18 -1.68 -4.73
C ASP A 206 3.45 -1.12 -3.51
N ASP A 207 4.09 -0.22 -2.75
CA ASP A 207 3.62 0.15 -1.40
C ASP A 207 3.55 1.64 -1.06
N ILE A 208 4.67 2.37 -0.99
CA ILE A 208 4.68 3.76 -0.50
C ILE A 208 5.18 4.74 -1.58
N ASN A 209 4.38 5.77 -1.83
CA ASN A 209 4.69 6.91 -2.69
C ASN A 209 4.49 8.23 -1.94
N ILE A 210 5.20 9.28 -2.34
CA ILE A 210 5.07 10.63 -1.79
C ILE A 210 4.58 11.57 -2.91
N LEU A 211 3.30 11.93 -2.89
CA LEU A 211 2.69 12.82 -3.88
C LEU A 211 3.02 14.29 -3.56
N LEU A 212 3.68 14.95 -4.50
CA LEU A 212 4.07 16.35 -4.40
C LEU A 212 2.95 17.27 -4.87
N SER A 213 2.95 18.52 -4.41
CA SER A 213 1.94 19.52 -4.76
C SER A 213 1.88 19.87 -6.25
N ASN A 214 2.96 19.63 -7.00
CA ASN A 214 3.02 19.81 -8.45
C ASN A 214 2.46 18.63 -9.27
N GLY A 215 1.87 17.62 -8.61
CA GLY A 215 1.28 16.46 -9.28
C GLY A 215 2.27 15.36 -9.71
N SER A 216 3.55 15.45 -9.34
CA SER A 216 4.51 14.34 -9.46
C SER A 216 4.54 13.50 -8.17
N ALA A 217 5.06 12.27 -8.22
CA ALA A 217 5.18 11.42 -7.04
C ALA A 217 6.55 10.77 -6.93
N LEU A 218 7.11 10.77 -5.72
CA LEU A 218 8.39 10.13 -5.42
C LEU A 218 8.16 8.70 -4.91
N GLY A 219 8.91 7.75 -5.44
CA GLY A 219 9.02 6.41 -4.86
C GLY A 219 9.88 6.41 -3.61
N SER A 220 9.82 5.33 -2.84
CA SER A 220 10.51 5.23 -1.55
C SER A 220 11.43 4.02 -1.45
N GLU A 221 11.02 2.89 -2.02
CA GLU A 221 11.68 1.59 -1.88
C GLU A 221 12.49 1.23 -3.12
N ALA A 222 13.63 0.56 -2.89
CA ALA A 222 14.48 0.03 -3.95
C ALA A 222 14.07 -1.38 -4.39
N ASN A 223 13.41 -2.13 -3.52
CA ASN A 223 12.92 -3.49 -3.76
C ASN A 223 11.57 -3.69 -3.06
N PHE A 224 10.79 -4.70 -3.47
CA PHE A 224 9.42 -4.87 -2.97
C PHE A 224 9.35 -5.84 -1.80
N TYR A 225 8.49 -5.53 -0.84
CA TYR A 225 8.21 -6.38 0.32
C TYR A 225 6.83 -7.02 0.19
N ILE A 226 6.78 -8.05 -0.65
CA ILE A 226 5.53 -8.67 -1.10
C ILE A 226 4.98 -9.64 -0.04
N LYS A 227 3.67 -9.84 -0.09
CA LYS A 227 3.01 -10.92 0.65
C LYS A 227 3.11 -12.21 -0.16
N THR A 228 3.42 -13.33 0.49
CA THR A 228 3.61 -14.61 -0.18
C THR A 228 2.37 -15.51 -0.11
N ASP A 229 1.32 -15.12 0.60
CA ASP A 229 0.06 -15.84 0.56
C ASP A 229 -0.59 -15.70 -0.83
N ASN A 230 -1.11 -16.80 -1.37
CA ASN A 230 -1.66 -16.85 -2.73
C ASN A 230 -0.69 -16.37 -3.83
N VAL A 231 0.62 -16.28 -3.56
CA VAL A 231 1.60 -15.86 -4.58
C VAL A 231 1.64 -16.86 -5.73
N THR A 232 1.30 -18.12 -5.48
CA THR A 232 1.12 -19.19 -6.46
C THR A 232 0.07 -18.90 -7.53
N LYS A 233 -0.87 -17.97 -7.26
CA LYS A 233 -1.88 -17.49 -8.23
C LYS A 233 -1.46 -16.22 -8.95
N GLN A 234 -0.26 -15.70 -8.68
CA GLN A 234 0.28 -14.45 -9.23
C GLN A 234 1.66 -14.73 -9.85
N PRO A 235 1.73 -15.23 -11.10
CA PRO A 235 2.96 -15.74 -11.70
C PRO A 235 4.17 -14.78 -11.61
N ALA A 236 3.95 -13.50 -11.87
CA ALA A 236 4.98 -12.45 -11.76
C ALA A 236 5.59 -12.37 -10.35
N LEU A 237 4.76 -12.42 -9.30
CA LEU A 237 5.21 -12.37 -7.92
C LEU A 237 5.82 -13.71 -7.48
N LEU A 238 5.31 -14.84 -7.99
CA LEU A 238 5.84 -16.17 -7.69
C LEU A 238 7.28 -16.32 -8.20
N TRP A 239 7.56 -15.83 -9.41
CA TRP A 239 8.91 -15.83 -9.97
C TRP A 239 9.86 -15.01 -9.11
N ALA A 240 9.44 -13.80 -8.70
CA ALA A 240 10.24 -12.96 -7.83
C ALA A 240 10.47 -13.58 -6.44
N ALA A 241 9.46 -14.26 -5.87
CA ALA A 241 9.57 -14.94 -4.58
C ALA A 241 10.49 -16.17 -4.63
N ARG A 242 10.67 -16.79 -5.81
CA ARG A 242 11.57 -17.93 -6.05
C ARG A 242 12.98 -17.50 -6.49
N ASP A 243 13.23 -16.20 -6.65
CA ASP A 243 14.57 -15.70 -6.95
C ASP A 243 15.52 -16.01 -5.77
N ARG A 244 16.73 -16.47 -6.07
CA ARG A 244 17.74 -16.80 -5.04
C ARG A 244 18.16 -15.59 -4.19
N LYS A 245 18.00 -14.38 -4.71
CA LYS A 245 18.25 -13.13 -4.00
C LYS A 245 17.10 -12.78 -3.04
N ALA A 246 15.94 -13.43 -3.12
CA ALA A 246 14.82 -13.15 -2.24
C ALA A 246 15.15 -13.46 -0.78
N LEU A 247 14.66 -12.60 0.12
CA LEU A 247 14.73 -12.79 1.57
C LEU A 247 13.32 -13.06 2.09
N ILE A 248 13.05 -14.30 2.48
CA ILE A 248 11.72 -14.82 2.78
C ILE A 248 11.52 -14.90 4.29
N GLU A 249 10.33 -14.51 4.77
CA GLU A 249 9.91 -14.65 6.17
C GLU A 249 8.66 -15.52 6.27
N ASN A 250 8.72 -16.50 7.17
CA ASN A 250 7.59 -17.30 7.64
C ASN A 250 6.85 -18.13 6.58
N CYS A 251 7.55 -18.60 5.55
CA CYS A 251 7.06 -19.65 4.66
C CYS A 251 7.45 -21.04 5.19
N TRP A 252 6.60 -22.03 4.98
CA TRP A 252 6.87 -23.41 5.35
C TRP A 252 7.90 -24.03 4.39
N VAL A 253 8.75 -24.91 4.91
CA VAL A 253 9.64 -25.77 4.12
C VAL A 253 9.20 -27.20 4.37
N ASP A 254 8.91 -27.94 3.29
CA ASP A 254 8.44 -29.32 3.38
C ASP A 254 9.60 -30.33 3.58
N ASP A 255 9.24 -31.61 3.69
CA ASP A 255 10.20 -32.70 3.95
C ASP A 255 11.19 -32.92 2.79
N ASP A 256 10.91 -32.37 1.60
CA ASP A 256 11.76 -32.41 0.41
C ASP A 256 12.60 -31.11 0.28
N ASP A 257 12.71 -30.31 1.35
CA ASP A 257 13.38 -29.01 1.41
C ASP A 257 12.78 -27.92 0.50
N HIS A 258 11.57 -28.10 -0.04
CA HIS A 258 10.94 -27.08 -0.89
C HIS A 258 10.19 -26.04 -0.07
N ILE A 259 10.32 -24.77 -0.47
CA ILE A 259 9.52 -23.68 0.09
C ILE A 259 8.08 -23.81 -0.44
N ASN A 260 7.15 -24.15 0.45
CA ASN A 260 5.74 -24.27 0.14
C ASN A 260 4.99 -22.98 0.49
N PHE A 261 4.67 -22.19 -0.54
CA PHE A 261 3.96 -20.91 -0.39
C PHE A 261 2.45 -21.06 -0.12
N ASP A 262 1.87 -22.24 -0.39
CA ASP A 262 0.45 -22.53 -0.14
C ASP A 262 0.22 -23.14 1.26
N ASP A 263 1.27 -23.54 1.96
CA ASP A 263 1.19 -23.98 3.34
C ASP A 263 1.28 -22.79 4.31
N HIS A 264 0.19 -22.58 5.06
CA HIS A 264 0.03 -21.49 6.01
C HIS A 264 0.18 -21.93 7.48
N ALA A 265 0.77 -23.09 7.76
CA ALA A 265 0.96 -23.63 9.11
C ALA A 265 1.73 -22.66 10.03
N LEU A 266 2.67 -21.89 9.48
CA LEU A 266 3.33 -20.81 10.22
C LEU A 266 2.43 -19.57 10.31
N THR A 267 1.96 -19.05 9.18
CA THR A 267 1.14 -17.85 9.14
C THR A 267 0.55 -17.64 7.74
N THR A 268 -0.57 -16.92 7.67
CA THR A 268 -1.12 -16.36 6.43
C THR A 268 -0.48 -15.02 6.04
N ASN A 269 0.49 -14.53 6.81
CA ASN A 269 1.25 -13.31 6.56
C ASN A 269 2.72 -13.62 6.25
N GLY A 270 2.98 -14.66 5.46
CA GLY A 270 4.29 -14.89 4.87
C GLY A 270 4.70 -13.72 3.99
N ARG A 271 6.00 -13.41 3.95
CA ARG A 271 6.52 -12.22 3.28
C ARG A 271 7.83 -12.52 2.56
N ALA A 272 8.15 -11.70 1.57
CA ALA A 272 9.46 -11.74 0.93
C ALA A 272 9.91 -10.34 0.51
N VAL A 273 11.16 -9.98 0.81
CA VAL A 273 11.83 -8.88 0.10
C VAL A 273 12.37 -9.47 -1.20
N VAL A 274 11.89 -8.98 -2.35
CA VAL A 274 12.25 -9.51 -3.67
C VAL A 274 12.90 -8.42 -4.53
N PRO A 275 13.88 -8.77 -5.38
CA PRO A 275 14.42 -7.83 -6.33
C PRO A 275 13.30 -7.33 -7.27
N ARG A 276 13.20 -6.02 -7.46
CA ARG A 276 12.23 -5.47 -8.44
C ARG A 276 12.46 -6.02 -9.84
N GLU A 277 13.71 -6.13 -10.26
CA GLU A 277 14.11 -6.70 -11.55
C GLU A 277 13.61 -8.14 -11.78
N ALA A 278 13.25 -8.87 -10.72
CA ALA A 278 12.68 -10.22 -10.83
C ALA A 278 11.17 -10.22 -11.12
N ILE A 279 10.50 -9.06 -11.01
CA ILE A 279 9.11 -8.86 -11.40
C ILE A 279 9.10 -8.31 -12.84
N PRO A 280 8.37 -8.96 -13.77
CA PRO A 280 8.23 -8.49 -15.14
C PRO A 280 7.76 -7.04 -15.22
N ASN A 281 8.22 -6.33 -16.24
CA ASN A 281 7.81 -4.96 -16.55
C ASN A 281 8.10 -3.95 -15.42
N THR A 282 9.06 -4.20 -14.54
CA THR A 282 9.50 -3.18 -13.58
C THR A 282 10.35 -2.10 -14.26
N SER A 283 10.13 -0.84 -13.88
CA SER A 283 10.94 0.28 -14.35
C SER A 283 12.27 0.32 -13.58
N ASP A 284 13.31 0.83 -14.25
CA ASP A 284 14.54 1.27 -13.57
C ASP A 284 14.31 2.55 -12.74
N ARG A 285 13.22 3.28 -13.02
CA ARG A 285 12.80 4.46 -12.27
C ARG A 285 11.90 4.08 -11.10
N ILE A 286 11.88 4.91 -10.07
CA ILE A 286 11.02 4.69 -8.91
C ILE A 286 9.99 5.82 -8.71
N ASP A 287 10.20 6.94 -9.40
CA ASP A 287 9.39 8.15 -9.33
C ASP A 287 8.47 8.28 -10.55
N LEU A 288 7.29 8.87 -10.33
CA LEU A 288 6.41 9.34 -11.39
C LEU A 288 6.62 10.84 -11.61
N ASP A 289 7.13 11.21 -12.78
CA ASP A 289 7.28 12.64 -13.15
C ASP A 289 5.93 13.36 -13.27
N LYS A 290 4.86 12.61 -13.51
CA LYS A 290 3.48 13.10 -13.56
C LYS A 290 2.51 12.00 -13.14
N VAL A 291 1.58 12.34 -12.26
CA VAL A 291 0.42 11.49 -11.96
C VAL A 291 -0.74 11.94 -12.84
N ASP A 292 -1.36 11.01 -13.55
CA ASP A 292 -2.54 11.24 -14.39
C ASP A 292 -3.80 10.62 -13.79
N CYS A 293 -3.64 9.61 -12.91
CA CYS A 293 -4.73 8.81 -12.42
C CYS A 293 -4.54 8.34 -10.97
N LEU A 294 -5.60 8.45 -10.16
CA LEU A 294 -5.73 7.77 -8.87
C LEU A 294 -6.80 6.67 -8.97
N LEU A 295 -6.45 5.44 -8.60
CA LEU A 295 -7.37 4.30 -8.53
C LEU A 295 -7.63 3.92 -7.06
N PHE A 296 -8.85 4.14 -6.58
CA PHE A 296 -9.28 3.72 -5.25
C PHE A 296 -9.88 2.32 -5.31
N ASN A 297 -9.07 1.30 -5.03
CA ASN A 297 -9.52 -0.09 -5.04
C ASN A 297 -10.23 -0.47 -3.75
N MET A 298 -11.45 -0.97 -3.91
CA MET A 298 -12.33 -1.42 -2.83
C MET A 298 -13.07 -2.69 -3.24
N ARG A 299 -13.60 -3.42 -2.25
CA ARG A 299 -14.49 -4.55 -2.49
C ARG A 299 -15.90 -4.21 -2.03
N ARG A 300 -16.84 -4.20 -2.97
CA ARG A 300 -18.28 -3.97 -2.73
C ARG A 300 -19.12 -4.99 -3.50
N TYR A 301 -20.45 -4.93 -3.32
CA TYR A 301 -21.43 -5.76 -4.03
C TYR A 301 -22.46 -4.94 -4.81
N ASP A 302 -22.37 -3.61 -4.76
CA ASP A 302 -23.39 -2.65 -5.14
C ASP A 302 -22.87 -1.56 -6.09
N THR A 303 -21.66 -1.69 -6.64
CA THR A 303 -21.05 -0.70 -7.54
C THR A 303 -20.45 -1.41 -8.75
N PRO A 304 -20.44 -0.78 -9.95
CA PRO A 304 -19.84 -1.39 -11.13
C PRO A 304 -18.32 -1.57 -10.96
N PRO A 305 -17.66 -2.32 -11.85
CA PRO A 305 -16.21 -2.56 -11.77
C PRO A 305 -15.37 -1.29 -11.73
N ILE A 306 -15.79 -0.23 -12.41
CA ILE A 306 -15.14 1.07 -12.38
C ILE A 306 -16.17 2.20 -12.37
N GLY A 307 -15.89 3.28 -11.62
CA GLY A 307 -16.62 4.54 -11.66
C GLY A 307 -15.64 5.71 -11.72
N ARG A 308 -15.97 6.78 -12.46
CA ARG A 308 -15.17 8.00 -12.58
C ARG A 308 -15.75 9.09 -11.68
N LEU A 309 -14.94 9.51 -10.70
CA LEU A 309 -15.33 10.58 -9.79
C LEU A 309 -15.34 11.92 -10.54
N VAL A 310 -16.35 12.74 -10.27
CA VAL A 310 -16.64 13.94 -11.07
C VAL A 310 -15.99 15.22 -10.51
N SER A 311 -15.44 15.17 -9.29
CA SER A 311 -14.80 16.33 -8.68
C SER A 311 -13.66 15.98 -7.71
N PRO A 312 -12.71 16.92 -7.49
CA PRO A 312 -11.67 16.79 -6.45
C PRO A 312 -12.21 16.55 -5.04
N GLU A 313 -13.35 17.16 -4.70
CA GLU A 313 -14.03 17.02 -3.41
C GLU A 313 -14.48 15.58 -3.19
N GLN A 314 -15.12 14.99 -4.21
CA GLN A 314 -15.54 13.60 -4.19
C GLN A 314 -14.32 12.66 -4.07
N ALA A 315 -13.25 12.91 -4.82
CA ALA A 315 -12.01 12.13 -4.70
C ALA A 315 -11.38 12.20 -3.30
N ALA A 316 -11.30 13.40 -2.73
CA ALA A 316 -10.83 13.59 -1.35
C ALA A 316 -11.76 12.90 -0.33
N ALA A 317 -13.06 12.86 -0.58
CA ALA A 317 -14.02 12.18 0.26
C ALA A 317 -13.82 10.67 0.25
N TYR A 318 -13.70 10.05 -0.94
CA TYR A 318 -13.43 8.62 -1.06
C TYR A 318 -12.05 8.21 -0.52
N PHE A 319 -11.05 9.08 -0.65
CA PHE A 319 -9.77 8.91 0.03
C PHE A 319 -9.93 8.92 1.57
N MET A 320 -10.69 9.88 2.12
CA MET A 320 -10.95 9.96 3.56
C MET A 320 -11.79 8.78 4.07
N LEU A 321 -12.69 8.25 3.26
CA LEU A 321 -13.44 7.04 3.59
C LEU A 321 -12.52 5.82 3.64
N GLY A 322 -11.63 5.67 2.65
CA GLY A 322 -10.73 4.51 2.52
C GLY A 322 -11.47 3.19 2.73
N GLU A 323 -12.61 3.07 2.05
CA GLU A 323 -13.65 2.10 2.35
C GLU A 323 -13.46 0.79 1.57
N SER A 324 -13.69 -0.34 2.22
CA SER A 324 -13.81 -1.65 1.61
C SER A 324 -14.68 -2.56 2.49
N THR A 325 -14.90 -3.80 2.07
CA THR A 325 -15.39 -4.87 2.95
C THR A 325 -14.24 -5.66 3.57
N ILE A 326 -14.43 -6.16 4.79
CA ILE A 326 -13.51 -7.08 5.44
C ILE A 326 -13.47 -8.38 4.63
N THR A 327 -12.25 -8.80 4.30
CA THR A 327 -12.00 -10.05 3.58
C THR A 327 -11.64 -11.16 4.55
N SER A 328 -11.71 -12.42 4.10
CA SER A 328 -11.23 -13.56 4.88
C SER A 328 -9.73 -13.50 5.16
N ALA A 329 -8.96 -12.80 4.30
CA ALA A 329 -7.54 -12.56 4.51
C ALA A 329 -7.25 -11.54 5.63
N ASP A 330 -8.22 -10.69 5.96
CA ASP A 330 -8.13 -9.72 7.06
C ASP A 330 -8.67 -10.31 8.37
N ASP A 331 -9.93 -10.75 8.38
CA ASP A 331 -10.59 -11.36 9.55
C ASP A 331 -11.74 -12.29 9.09
N PRO A 332 -11.54 -13.62 9.13
CA PRO A 332 -12.56 -14.60 8.76
C PRO A 332 -13.88 -14.48 9.53
N SER A 333 -13.86 -13.94 10.76
CA SER A 333 -15.05 -13.83 11.61
C SER A 333 -15.95 -12.64 11.26
N ARG A 334 -15.43 -11.69 10.47
CA ARG A 334 -16.11 -10.42 10.14
C ARG A 334 -16.26 -10.18 8.64
N VAL A 335 -16.11 -11.23 7.83
CA VAL A 335 -16.20 -11.16 6.36
C VAL A 335 -17.49 -10.47 5.92
N GLY A 336 -17.35 -9.50 5.01
CA GLY A 336 -18.47 -8.73 4.47
C GLY A 336 -18.88 -7.49 5.28
N GLN A 337 -18.35 -7.29 6.49
CA GLN A 337 -18.55 -6.05 7.23
C GLN A 337 -17.79 -4.88 6.58
N ALA A 338 -18.30 -3.66 6.71
CA ALA A 338 -17.61 -2.46 6.23
C ALA A 338 -16.32 -2.20 7.02
N LYS A 339 -15.28 -1.74 6.32
CA LYS A 339 -13.99 -1.33 6.87
C LYS A 339 -13.63 0.01 6.26
N ARG A 340 -13.27 0.98 7.11
CA ARG A 340 -12.84 2.32 6.70
C ARG A 340 -11.48 2.61 7.33
N VAL A 341 -10.50 2.96 6.50
CA VAL A 341 -9.15 3.35 6.94
C VAL A 341 -8.72 4.54 6.10
N VAL A 342 -8.67 5.73 6.71
CA VAL A 342 -8.33 6.98 6.00
C VAL A 342 -7.10 6.80 5.11
N GLY A 343 -7.23 7.22 3.84
CA GLY A 343 -6.18 7.16 2.84
C GLY A 343 -5.75 5.76 2.41
N PHE A 344 -6.53 4.73 2.78
CA PHE A 344 -6.14 3.32 2.67
C PHE A 344 -4.84 2.99 3.44
N ASP A 345 -4.50 3.83 4.41
CA ASP A 345 -3.21 3.85 5.09
C ASP A 345 -3.38 3.72 6.61
N PRO A 346 -3.16 2.52 7.18
CA PRO A 346 -3.22 2.32 8.63
C PRO A 346 -2.00 2.89 9.38
N PHE A 347 -1.07 3.57 8.70
CA PHE A 347 0.21 4.04 9.24
C PHE A 347 0.28 5.54 9.45
N VAL A 348 -0.75 6.29 9.02
CA VAL A 348 -0.88 7.73 9.26
C VAL A 348 -0.78 8.02 10.76
N ILE A 349 0.22 8.81 11.15
CA ILE A 349 0.41 9.28 12.54
C ILE A 349 -0.15 10.68 12.79
N ASP A 350 -0.61 11.30 11.71
CA ASP A 350 -1.08 12.66 11.67
C ASP A 350 -2.60 12.73 11.81
N ASN A 351 -3.12 13.90 12.16
CA ASN A 351 -4.56 14.10 12.18
C ASN A 351 -5.16 13.84 10.78
N PRO A 352 -6.13 12.91 10.64
CA PRO A 352 -6.66 12.48 9.35
C PRO A 352 -7.11 13.61 8.42
N HIS A 353 -7.73 14.66 8.97
CA HIS A 353 -8.23 15.80 8.18
C HIS A 353 -7.14 16.52 7.39
N ILE A 354 -5.90 16.54 7.88
CA ILE A 354 -4.78 17.20 7.20
C ILE A 354 -4.53 16.52 5.84
N ASN A 355 -4.61 15.19 5.79
CA ASN A 355 -4.38 14.43 4.58
C ASN A 355 -5.50 14.63 3.56
N GLY A 356 -6.76 14.58 3.99
CA GLY A 356 -7.91 14.83 3.11
C GLY A 356 -7.88 16.25 2.51
N ASN A 357 -7.66 17.26 3.34
CA ASN A 357 -7.56 18.65 2.88
C ASN A 357 -6.35 18.87 1.94
N ARG A 358 -5.22 18.20 2.21
CA ARG A 358 -4.04 18.27 1.34
C ARG A 358 -4.28 17.60 0.00
N LEU A 359 -4.89 16.41 -0.03
CA LEU A 359 -5.25 15.77 -1.30
C LEU A 359 -6.19 16.64 -2.12
N LEU A 360 -7.22 17.23 -1.49
CA LEU A 360 -8.14 18.15 -2.16
C LEU A 360 -7.39 19.31 -2.83
N ARG A 361 -6.45 19.94 -2.11
CA ARG A 361 -5.62 21.02 -2.66
C ARG A 361 -4.80 20.54 -3.86
N ILE A 362 -4.10 19.42 -3.73
CA ILE A 362 -3.27 18.86 -4.81
C ILE A 362 -4.12 18.59 -6.05
N LEU A 363 -5.30 17.99 -5.89
CA LEU A 363 -6.21 17.70 -7.01
C LEU A 363 -6.76 18.97 -7.67
N ARG A 364 -7.06 20.02 -6.90
CA ARG A 364 -7.49 21.32 -7.44
C ARG A 364 -6.37 22.01 -8.23
N ASP A 365 -5.14 21.94 -7.75
CA ASP A 365 -3.98 22.52 -8.40
C ASP A 365 -3.55 21.70 -9.65
N ASN A 366 -4.03 20.45 -9.78
CA ASN A 366 -3.70 19.52 -10.86
C ASN A 366 -4.97 18.92 -11.51
N PRO A 367 -5.78 19.72 -12.25
CA PRO A 367 -7.08 19.28 -12.79
C PRO A 367 -6.99 18.17 -13.85
N GLY A 368 -5.78 17.83 -14.30
CA GLY A 368 -5.53 16.69 -15.20
C GLY A 368 -5.59 15.33 -14.51
N ILE A 369 -5.52 15.27 -13.17
CA ILE A 369 -5.55 14.01 -12.41
C ILE A 369 -6.98 13.47 -12.37
N ARG A 370 -7.22 12.34 -13.04
CA ARG A 370 -8.50 11.62 -12.99
C ARG A 370 -8.54 10.70 -11.78
N CYS A 371 -9.70 10.57 -11.15
CA CYS A 371 -9.87 9.69 -9.99
C CYS A 371 -10.97 8.67 -10.27
N TYR A 372 -10.69 7.40 -10.00
CA TYR A 372 -11.62 6.31 -10.23
C TYR A 372 -11.82 5.46 -8.97
N LEU A 373 -13.05 4.99 -8.82
CA LEU A 373 -13.44 3.94 -7.90
C LEU A 373 -13.32 2.61 -8.63
N LEU A 374 -12.58 1.66 -8.07
CA LEU A 374 -12.44 0.34 -8.64
C LEU A 374 -13.04 -0.68 -7.68
N ASN A 375 -14.05 -1.41 -8.13
CA ASN A 375 -14.66 -2.49 -7.36
C ASN A 375 -14.07 -3.83 -7.80
N THR A 376 -13.33 -4.49 -6.90
CA THR A 376 -12.77 -5.84 -7.11
C THR A 376 -13.55 -6.93 -6.37
N GLY A 377 -14.72 -6.57 -5.84
CA GLY A 377 -15.64 -7.47 -5.17
C GLY A 377 -16.57 -8.16 -6.17
N ARG A 378 -17.82 -7.73 -6.14
CA ARG A 378 -18.91 -8.29 -6.96
C ARG A 378 -19.96 -7.23 -7.26
N VAL A 379 -20.98 -7.59 -8.02
CA VAL A 379 -22.19 -6.81 -8.27
C VAL A 379 -23.39 -7.71 -8.03
N GLY A 380 -24.47 -7.21 -7.40
CA GLY A 380 -25.74 -7.96 -7.25
C GLY A 380 -25.85 -8.83 -6.00
N GLY A 381 -25.20 -8.46 -4.89
CA GLY A 381 -25.43 -9.12 -3.60
C GLY A 381 -24.95 -10.58 -3.60
N LYS A 382 -25.72 -11.54 -3.05
CA LYS A 382 -25.32 -12.96 -2.99
C LYS A 382 -25.50 -13.71 -4.31
N ASP A 383 -26.49 -13.34 -5.09
CA ASP A 383 -26.88 -14.02 -6.33
C ASP A 383 -26.23 -13.41 -7.58
N GLY A 384 -25.51 -12.30 -7.41
CA GLY A 384 -24.88 -11.56 -8.48
C GLY A 384 -23.54 -12.10 -8.97
N ALA A 385 -22.87 -11.34 -9.83
CA ALA A 385 -21.62 -11.74 -10.49
C ALA A 385 -20.36 -11.23 -9.77
N ASN A 386 -19.34 -12.09 -9.68
CA ASN A 386 -18.01 -11.70 -9.20
C ASN A 386 -17.29 -10.87 -10.25
N ILE A 387 -16.58 -9.82 -9.82
CA ILE A 387 -15.74 -9.04 -10.71
C ILE A 387 -14.41 -9.77 -10.85
N THR A 388 -14.12 -10.26 -12.06
CA THR A 388 -12.90 -11.01 -12.35
C THR A 388 -11.69 -10.09 -12.45
N VAL A 389 -10.49 -10.68 -12.41
CA VAL A 389 -9.24 -9.94 -12.69
C VAL A 389 -9.25 -9.39 -14.11
N GLU A 390 -9.78 -10.15 -15.08
CA GLU A 390 -9.96 -9.72 -16.48
C GLU A 390 -10.90 -8.51 -16.58
N ALA A 391 -12.03 -8.52 -15.89
CA ALA A 391 -12.97 -7.40 -15.84
C ALA A 391 -12.31 -6.14 -15.25
N THR A 392 -11.57 -6.32 -14.16
CA THR A 392 -10.85 -5.23 -13.48
C THR A 392 -9.77 -4.63 -14.38
N THR A 393 -8.92 -5.48 -14.96
CA THR A 393 -7.79 -5.05 -15.79
C THR A 393 -8.25 -4.43 -17.11
N THR A 394 -9.31 -4.97 -17.73
CA THR A 394 -9.96 -4.39 -18.90
C THR A 394 -10.58 -3.03 -18.59
N ALA A 395 -11.31 -2.89 -17.47
CA ALA A 395 -11.87 -1.61 -17.07
C ALA A 395 -10.80 -0.52 -16.90
N VAL A 396 -9.67 -0.86 -16.27
CA VAL A 396 -8.52 0.06 -16.16
C VAL A 396 -7.92 0.36 -17.53
N ARG A 397 -7.68 -0.65 -18.38
CA ARG A 397 -7.13 -0.47 -19.73
C ARG A 397 -7.96 0.50 -20.56
N GLU A 398 -9.26 0.24 -20.65
CA GLU A 398 -10.17 1.05 -21.48
C GLU A 398 -10.37 2.45 -20.89
N ALA A 399 -10.32 2.61 -19.56
CA ALA A 399 -10.29 3.93 -18.94
C ALA A 399 -9.03 4.72 -19.32
N MET A 400 -7.85 4.07 -19.34
CA MET A 400 -6.59 4.71 -19.71
C MET A 400 -6.49 5.01 -21.21
N ARG A 401 -7.06 4.15 -22.06
CA ARG A 401 -7.21 4.37 -23.51
C ARG A 401 -8.24 5.47 -23.86
N GLU A 402 -9.03 5.90 -22.89
CA GLU A 402 -10.11 6.89 -23.07
C GLU A 402 -11.20 6.40 -24.04
N THR A 403 -11.44 5.08 -24.07
CA THR A 403 -12.42 4.41 -24.96
C THR A 403 -13.75 4.12 -24.28
N LEU A 404 -13.82 4.16 -22.94
CA LEU A 404 -15.07 4.01 -22.21
C LEU A 404 -16.01 5.19 -22.44
N GLU A 405 -17.23 4.89 -22.85
CA GLU A 405 -18.34 5.84 -22.82
C GLU A 405 -18.88 5.95 -21.40
N TRP A 406 -18.90 7.16 -20.86
CA TRP A 406 -19.31 7.44 -19.49
C TRP A 406 -20.72 8.03 -19.47
N ARG A 407 -21.56 7.53 -18.56
CA ARG A 407 -22.86 8.12 -18.22
C ARG A 407 -22.86 8.57 -16.76
N TYR A 408 -23.43 9.74 -16.48
CA TYR A 408 -23.64 10.16 -15.10
C TYR A 408 -24.76 9.33 -14.47
N ASP A 409 -24.50 8.80 -13.27
CA ASP A 409 -25.46 8.05 -12.50
C ASP A 409 -25.95 8.88 -11.32
N ASP A 410 -27.25 9.18 -11.27
CA ASP A 410 -27.81 10.07 -10.25
C ASP A 410 -27.97 9.38 -8.88
N ILE A 411 -28.08 8.05 -8.86
CA ILE A 411 -28.13 7.27 -7.62
C ILE A 411 -26.75 7.17 -7.00
N LEU A 412 -25.69 6.99 -7.78
CA LEU A 412 -24.31 6.91 -7.28
C LEU A 412 -23.66 8.30 -7.10
N GLY A 413 -24.04 9.28 -7.93
CA GLY A 413 -23.51 10.64 -7.89
C GLY A 413 -22.15 10.79 -8.56
N TYR A 414 -21.81 9.87 -9.46
CA TYR A 414 -20.58 9.87 -10.26
C TYR A 414 -20.82 9.16 -11.59
N GLU A 415 -19.83 9.16 -12.48
CA GLU A 415 -19.98 8.54 -13.79
C GLU A 415 -19.63 7.06 -13.78
N ILE A 416 -20.39 6.26 -14.50
CA ILE A 416 -20.17 4.82 -14.67
C ILE A 416 -20.09 4.49 -16.17
N PRO A 417 -19.38 3.42 -16.56
CA PRO A 417 -19.31 3.02 -17.95
C PRO A 417 -20.69 2.59 -18.46
N SER A 418 -21.04 2.98 -19.68
CA SER A 418 -22.25 2.50 -20.36
C SER A 418 -22.20 1.00 -20.65
N SER A 419 -21.00 0.46 -20.89
CA SER A 419 -20.73 -0.97 -21.00
C SER A 419 -19.23 -1.24 -20.77
N LEU A 420 -18.89 -2.49 -20.44
CA LEU A 420 -17.51 -2.97 -20.39
C LEU A 420 -17.31 -4.10 -21.41
N PRO A 421 -16.26 -4.05 -22.23
CA PRO A 421 -16.03 -5.03 -23.30
C PRO A 421 -15.41 -6.32 -22.74
N VAL A 422 -16.16 -7.01 -21.87
CA VAL A 422 -15.76 -8.28 -21.25
C VAL A 422 -16.90 -9.30 -21.34
N PRO A 423 -16.61 -10.61 -21.32
CA PRO A 423 -17.64 -11.63 -21.26
C PRO A 423 -18.59 -11.39 -20.07
N GLN A 424 -19.91 -11.46 -20.31
CA GLN A 424 -20.94 -11.22 -19.30
C GLN A 424 -20.84 -9.83 -18.64
N GLY A 425 -20.31 -8.83 -19.35
CA GLY A 425 -20.16 -7.47 -18.84
C GLY A 425 -21.49 -6.84 -18.40
N GLU A 426 -22.61 -7.28 -18.96
CA GLU A 426 -23.95 -6.83 -18.58
C GLU A 426 -24.43 -7.40 -17.23
N ASP A 427 -23.81 -8.47 -16.70
CA ASP A 427 -23.99 -8.91 -15.30
C ASP A 427 -23.26 -8.00 -14.30
N LEU A 428 -22.37 -7.12 -14.78
CA LEU A 428 -21.61 -6.18 -13.94
C LEU A 428 -22.30 -4.81 -13.83
N ASP A 429 -23.49 -4.64 -14.41
CA ASP A 429 -24.36 -3.47 -14.20
C ASP A 429 -25.24 -3.68 -12.96
N PRO A 430 -25.13 -2.83 -11.91
CA PRO A 430 -26.00 -2.92 -10.72
C PRO A 430 -27.50 -2.90 -11.04
N TYR A 431 -27.93 -2.22 -12.11
CA TYR A 431 -29.34 -2.11 -12.51
C TYR A 431 -29.94 -3.40 -13.07
N ARG A 432 -29.11 -4.42 -13.35
CA ARG A 432 -29.59 -5.77 -13.66
C ARG A 432 -30.05 -6.53 -12.42
N TRP A 433 -29.55 -6.15 -11.25
CA TRP A 433 -29.76 -6.86 -9.99
C TRP A 433 -30.69 -6.11 -9.02
N TYR A 434 -30.71 -4.78 -9.10
CA TYR A 434 -31.49 -3.94 -8.21
C TYR A 434 -32.50 -3.11 -9.00
N SER A 435 -33.73 -3.04 -8.49
CA SER A 435 -34.66 -2.01 -8.98
C SER A 435 -34.11 -0.62 -8.67
N ARG A 436 -34.51 0.40 -9.44
CA ARG A 436 -34.03 1.77 -9.24
C ARG A 436 -34.37 2.28 -7.83
N GLU A 437 -35.55 1.93 -7.32
CA GLU A 437 -36.03 2.27 -5.99
C GLU A 437 -35.21 1.58 -4.88
N GLU A 438 -34.98 0.27 -5.01
CA GLU A 438 -34.16 -0.50 -4.07
C GLU A 438 -32.73 0.05 -4.02
N TYR A 439 -32.15 0.29 -5.20
CA TYR A 439 -30.79 0.79 -5.31
C TYR A 439 -30.64 2.20 -4.74
N ALA A 440 -31.59 3.08 -5.01
CA ALA A 440 -31.63 4.43 -4.43
C ALA A 440 -31.72 4.40 -2.90
N SER A 441 -32.50 3.48 -2.32
CA SER A 441 -32.58 3.31 -0.86
C SER A 441 -31.23 2.83 -0.29
N MET A 442 -30.65 1.77 -0.86
CA MET A 442 -29.38 1.20 -0.39
C MET A 442 -28.23 2.21 -0.44
N ILE A 443 -28.08 2.90 -1.57
CA ILE A 443 -27.04 3.92 -1.73
C ILE A 443 -27.35 5.16 -0.88
N GLY A 444 -28.62 5.53 -0.72
CA GLY A 444 -29.04 6.61 0.19
C GLY A 444 -28.65 6.35 1.64
N ASP A 445 -28.78 5.11 2.13
CA ASP A 445 -28.35 4.71 3.47
C ASP A 445 -26.83 4.80 3.60
N LEU A 446 -26.11 4.24 2.62
CA LEU A 446 -24.66 4.30 2.56
C LEU A 446 -24.10 5.73 2.53
N ARG A 447 -24.75 6.64 1.80
CA ARG A 447 -24.38 8.06 1.78
C ARG A 447 -24.51 8.72 3.15
N ARG A 448 -25.57 8.41 3.91
CA ARG A 448 -25.73 8.92 5.27
C ARG A 448 -24.62 8.41 6.19
N GLU A 449 -24.33 7.11 6.17
CA GLU A 449 -23.23 6.53 6.94
C GLU A 449 -21.86 7.13 6.59
N ARG A 450 -21.60 7.37 5.31
CA ARG A 450 -20.37 8.01 4.83
C ARG A 450 -20.27 9.44 5.33
N ARG A 451 -21.35 10.21 5.24
CA ARG A 451 -21.40 11.60 5.73
C ARG A 451 -21.16 11.66 7.24
N GLU A 452 -21.82 10.80 8.02
CA GLU A 452 -21.61 10.68 9.47
C GLU A 452 -20.16 10.34 9.81
N TYR A 453 -19.56 9.39 9.09
CA TYR A 453 -18.15 9.03 9.26
C TYR A 453 -17.22 10.21 8.95
N LEU A 454 -17.48 10.99 7.90
CA LEU A 454 -16.62 12.14 7.55
C LEU A 454 -16.77 13.30 8.54
N GLN A 455 -17.97 13.52 9.09
CA GLN A 455 -18.26 14.58 10.06
C GLN A 455 -17.52 14.41 11.39
N GLN A 456 -17.05 13.20 11.73
CA GLN A 456 -16.27 12.98 12.95
C GLN A 456 -14.88 13.67 12.91
N PHE A 457 -14.36 13.97 11.72
CA PHE A 457 -13.03 14.56 11.55
C PHE A 457 -13.07 16.08 11.66
N LYS A 458 -12.89 16.58 12.89
CA LYS A 458 -12.76 18.02 13.15
C LYS A 458 -11.64 18.62 12.29
N GLY A 459 -11.95 19.69 11.55
CA GLY A 459 -11.02 20.38 10.64
C GLY A 459 -11.01 19.87 9.20
N LEU A 460 -11.79 18.84 8.87
CA LEU A 460 -12.00 18.42 7.48
C LEU A 460 -12.84 19.48 6.75
N ALA A 461 -12.45 19.82 5.53
CA ALA A 461 -13.16 20.81 4.73
C ALA A 461 -14.62 20.35 4.49
N PRO A 462 -15.64 21.23 4.69
CA PRO A 462 -17.05 20.85 4.50
C PRO A 462 -17.35 20.31 3.11
N GLU A 463 -16.68 20.83 2.09
CA GLU A 463 -16.82 20.39 0.70
C GLU A 463 -16.43 18.92 0.51
N ILE A 464 -15.49 18.39 1.31
CA ILE A 464 -15.14 16.95 1.31
C ILE A 464 -16.28 16.14 1.93
N VAL A 465 -16.90 16.63 2.99
CA VAL A 465 -18.08 15.99 3.61
C VAL A 465 -19.26 15.98 2.63
N ASP A 466 -19.39 17.01 1.82
CA ASP A 466 -20.44 17.11 0.80
C ASP A 466 -20.15 16.33 -0.48
N GLY A 467 -18.94 15.78 -0.62
CA GLY A 467 -18.54 14.95 -1.76
C GLY A 467 -19.09 13.52 -1.77
N VAL A 468 -19.92 13.12 -0.80
CA VAL A 468 -20.54 11.78 -0.70
C VAL A 468 -22.04 11.75 -0.92
#